data_AF-A0A524MBK7-F1
#
_entry.id   AF-A0A524MBK7-F1
#
_cell.length_a   1.000
_cell.length_b   1.000
_cell.length_c   1.000
_cell.angle_alpha   90.00
_cell.angle_beta   90.00
_cell.angle_gamma   90.00
#
_symmetry.space_group_name_H-M   'P 1'
#
loop_
_entity.id
_entity.type
_entity.pdbx_description
1 polymer ?
#
loop_
_entity_poly.entity_id
_entity_poly.type
_entity_poly.pdbx_seq_one_letter_code
_entity_poly.pdbx_strand_id
1 'polypeptide(L)'
;MSSFAVRLVRIRDIEPIVNADAIEQVVVGAYRSVVRKNEFKKGELVVYIPEQALVPEWLLKSMGLEGKLAGPEKNRVKAVKLRGCLSQGICVPIRQLKSTTASVVYNDQGHTAVVKEDENIAELLGITKYEPTIPQHFAG
;
A
#
# COMPACT_ATOMS: atom_id res chain seq x y z
N MET A 1 15.16 2.87 15.01
CA MET A 1 15.15 2.34 13.63
C MET A 1 13.71 2.05 13.26
N SER A 2 13.12 2.76 12.30
CA SER A 2 11.77 2.41 11.84
C SER A 2 11.88 1.13 11.01
N SER A 3 11.47 -0.01 11.58
CA SER A 3 11.38 -1.28 10.85
C SER A 3 10.41 -1.09 9.69
N PHE A 4 10.87 -1.36 8.47
CA PHE A 4 9.98 -1.44 7.32
C PHE A 4 8.97 -2.56 7.55
N ALA A 5 7.68 -2.27 7.38
CA ALA A 5 6.63 -3.24 7.60
C ALA A 5 5.45 -2.94 6.68
N VAL A 6 4.89 -3.99 6.10
CA VAL A 6 3.63 -3.97 5.35
C VAL A 6 2.61 -4.66 6.24
N ARG A 7 1.68 -3.89 6.80
CA ARG A 7 0.79 -4.38 7.86
C ARG A 7 -0.66 -4.40 7.43
N LEU A 8 -1.40 -5.36 7.98
CA LEU A 8 -2.85 -5.29 8.00
C LEU A 8 -3.26 -4.27 9.07
N VAL A 9 -3.94 -3.20 8.65
CA VAL A 9 -4.25 -2.06 9.50
C VAL A 9 -5.67 -1.59 9.24
N ARG A 10 -6.21 -0.82 10.18
CA ARG A 10 -7.58 -0.31 10.11
C ARG A 10 -7.65 1.07 9.47
N ILE A 11 -8.62 1.27 8.60
CA ILE A 11 -8.96 2.58 8.05
C ILE A 11 -9.62 3.42 9.15
N ARG A 12 -8.96 4.50 9.54
CA ARG A 12 -9.41 5.41 10.60
C ARG A 12 -10.50 6.35 10.13
N ASP A 13 -10.40 6.80 8.88
CA ASP A 13 -11.37 7.71 8.30
C ASP A 13 -11.31 7.70 6.76
N ILE A 14 -12.35 8.27 6.15
CA ILE A 14 -12.40 8.55 4.70
C ILE A 14 -12.66 10.04 4.52
N GLU A 15 -11.71 10.72 3.91
CA GLU A 15 -11.74 12.16 3.65
C GLU A 15 -12.03 12.37 2.14
N PRO A 16 -13.14 13.03 1.76
CA PRO A 16 -13.41 13.32 0.36
C PRO A 16 -12.41 14.32 -0.21
N ILE A 17 -12.07 14.17 -1.49
CA ILE A 17 -11.18 15.11 -2.18
C ILE A 17 -12.04 16.17 -2.88
N VAL A 18 -11.75 17.44 -2.60
CA VAL A 18 -12.44 18.58 -3.21
C VAL A 18 -12.29 18.51 -4.74
N ASN A 19 -13.40 18.67 -5.46
CA ASN A 19 -13.46 18.62 -6.93
C ASN A 19 -12.98 17.28 -7.55
N ALA A 20 -13.16 16.16 -6.84
CA ALA A 20 -12.88 14.84 -7.38
C ALA A 20 -14.04 13.87 -7.14
N ASP A 21 -14.65 13.40 -8.23
CA ASP A 21 -15.80 12.50 -8.16
C ASP A 21 -15.42 11.01 -8.12
N ALA A 22 -14.20 10.67 -8.57
CA ALA A 22 -13.76 9.28 -8.74
C ALA A 22 -12.81 8.79 -7.65
N ILE A 23 -12.28 9.68 -6.80
CA ILE A 23 -11.24 9.36 -5.81
C ILE A 23 -11.51 10.05 -4.47
N GLU A 24 -11.01 9.45 -3.40
CA GLU A 24 -11.05 9.97 -2.03
C GLU A 24 -9.79 9.54 -1.26
N GLN A 25 -9.58 10.05 -0.05
CA GLN A 25 -8.44 9.68 0.80
C GLN A 25 -8.88 8.76 1.93
N VAL A 26 -8.24 7.60 2.05
CA VAL A 26 -8.32 6.79 3.26
C VAL A 26 -7.22 7.22 4.23
N VAL A 27 -7.58 7.32 5.50
CA VAL A 27 -6.65 7.64 6.59
C VAL A 27 -6.23 6.35 7.29
N VAL A 28 -4.94 6.05 7.25
CA VAL A 28 -4.35 4.84 7.85
C VAL A 28 -3.18 5.26 8.73
N GLY A 29 -3.33 5.10 10.06
CA GLY A 29 -2.40 5.73 11.00
C GLY A 29 -2.24 7.22 10.66
N ALA A 30 -1.02 7.75 10.68
CA ALA A 30 -0.75 9.14 10.34
C ALA A 30 -0.76 9.46 8.83
N TYR A 31 -0.99 8.47 7.97
CA TYR A 31 -0.86 8.59 6.52
C TYR A 31 -2.22 8.70 5.83
N ARG A 32 -2.20 9.33 4.66
CA ARG A 32 -3.35 9.46 3.75
C ARG A 32 -3.01 8.80 2.43
N SER A 33 -3.81 7.84 1.99
CA SER A 33 -3.66 7.20 0.68
C SER A 33 -4.88 7.55 -0.17
N VAL A 34 -4.65 8.00 -1.39
CA VAL A 34 -5.74 8.22 -2.36
C VAL A 34 -6.16 6.88 -2.94
N VAL A 35 -7.45 6.60 -2.89
CA VAL A 35 -8.09 5.37 -3.37
C VAL A 35 -9.25 5.72 -4.31
N ARG A 36 -9.82 4.72 -4.99
CA ARG A 36 -11.05 4.94 -5.74
C ARG A 36 -12.19 5.20 -4.77
N LYS A 37 -13.12 6.06 -5.16
CA LYS A 37 -14.29 6.39 -4.34
C LYS A 37 -15.13 5.13 -4.06
N ASN A 38 -15.57 4.95 -2.82
CA ASN A 38 -16.33 3.81 -2.33
C ASN A 38 -15.59 2.45 -2.42
N GLU A 39 -14.26 2.44 -2.63
CA GLU A 39 -13.46 1.21 -2.65
C GLU A 39 -13.30 0.61 -1.25
N PHE A 40 -13.31 1.46 -0.22
CA PHE A 40 -13.14 1.07 1.17
C PHE A 40 -14.15 1.73 2.08
N LYS A 41 -14.27 1.23 3.31
CA LYS A 41 -15.09 1.82 4.38
C LYS A 41 -14.27 2.12 5.64
N LYS A 42 -14.68 3.15 6.37
CA LYS A 42 -14.15 3.43 7.72
C LYS A 42 -14.32 2.20 8.62
N GLY A 43 -13.26 1.84 9.34
CA GLY A 43 -13.23 0.69 10.24
C GLY A 43 -12.87 -0.64 9.58
N GLU A 44 -12.79 -0.68 8.26
CA GLU A 44 -12.36 -1.85 7.48
C GLU A 44 -10.85 -2.11 7.63
N LEU A 45 -10.45 -3.38 7.52
CA LEU A 45 -9.05 -3.79 7.48
C LEU A 45 -8.51 -3.67 6.06
N VAL A 46 -7.26 -3.24 5.93
CA VAL A 46 -6.58 -3.06 4.65
C VAL A 46 -5.11 -3.39 4.81
N VAL A 47 -4.46 -3.91 3.77
CA VAL A 47 -2.99 -4.00 3.77
C VAL A 47 -2.43 -2.66 3.36
N TYR A 48 -1.64 -2.05 4.23
CA TYR A 48 -0.96 -0.79 3.93
C TYR A 48 0.49 -1.04 3.52
N ILE A 49 0.81 -0.64 2.29
CA ILE A 49 2.16 -0.67 1.73
C ILE A 49 2.75 0.73 1.86
N PRO A 50 3.80 0.94 2.69
CA PRO A 50 4.37 2.27 2.90
C PRO A 50 5.24 2.73 1.73
N GLU A 51 5.67 3.99 1.81
CA GLU A 51 6.69 4.53 0.90
C GLU A 51 7.99 3.71 0.93
N GLN A 52 8.77 3.79 -0.14
CA GLN A 52 10.00 3.01 -0.37
C GLN A 52 9.77 1.51 -0.54
N ALA A 53 8.53 0.99 -0.49
CA ALA A 53 8.26 -0.40 -0.83
C ALA A 53 8.51 -0.66 -2.33
N LEU A 54 9.17 -1.77 -2.64
CA LEU A 54 9.23 -2.38 -3.97
C LEU A 54 8.15 -3.45 -4.03
N VAL A 55 7.19 -3.25 -4.93
CA VAL A 55 5.98 -4.08 -5.03
C VAL A 55 6.14 -5.06 -6.20
N PRO A 56 5.91 -6.37 -6.02
CA PRO A 56 6.05 -7.31 -7.12
C PRO A 56 4.99 -7.08 -8.20
N GLU A 57 5.34 -7.45 -9.44
CA GLU A 57 4.52 -7.20 -10.63
C GLU A 57 3.12 -7.81 -10.52
N TRP A 58 2.99 -9.03 -10.00
CA TRP A 58 1.69 -9.69 -9.84
C TRP A 58 0.71 -8.87 -8.99
N LEU A 59 1.22 -8.21 -7.94
CA LEU A 59 0.42 -7.41 -7.04
C LEU A 59 0.03 -6.08 -7.72
N LEU A 60 0.97 -5.46 -8.44
CA LEU A 60 0.68 -4.27 -9.26
C LEU A 60 -0.41 -4.55 -10.30
N LYS A 61 -0.34 -5.69 -10.97
CA LYS A 61 -1.33 -6.14 -11.94
C LYS A 61 -2.70 -6.33 -11.31
N SER A 62 -2.78 -6.98 -10.15
CA SER A 62 -4.04 -7.16 -9.43
C SER A 62 -4.73 -5.85 -9.05
N MET A 63 -3.95 -4.78 -8.81
CA MET A 63 -4.46 -3.45 -8.46
C MET A 63 -4.67 -2.53 -9.69
N GLY A 64 -4.21 -2.94 -10.87
CA GLY A 64 -4.18 -2.09 -12.08
C GLY A 64 -3.21 -0.91 -11.96
N LEU A 65 -2.07 -1.11 -11.28
CA LEU A 65 -1.00 -0.12 -11.05
C LEU A 65 0.27 -0.38 -11.87
N GLU A 66 0.26 -1.35 -12.77
CA GLU A 66 1.37 -1.65 -13.70
C GLU A 66 1.85 -0.38 -14.41
N GLY A 67 3.17 -0.13 -14.37
CA GLY A 67 3.79 1.02 -15.02
C GLY A 67 3.55 2.37 -14.33
N LYS A 68 2.79 2.43 -13.22
CA LYS A 68 2.37 3.71 -12.59
C LYS A 68 3.26 4.16 -11.43
N LEU A 69 4.05 3.27 -10.82
CA LEU A 69 4.90 3.63 -9.69
C LEU A 69 6.25 4.20 -10.12
N ALA A 70 7.04 4.64 -9.14
CA ALA A 70 8.34 5.24 -9.38
C ALA A 70 9.43 4.17 -9.65
N GLY A 71 10.61 4.64 -10.09
CA GLY A 71 11.76 3.80 -10.38
C GLY A 71 11.80 3.28 -11.82
N PRO A 72 12.92 2.67 -12.23
CA PRO A 72 13.08 2.13 -13.59
C PRO A 72 12.09 1.00 -13.87
N GLU A 73 11.85 0.13 -12.89
CA GLU A 73 10.91 -1.00 -12.96
C GLU A 73 9.46 -0.62 -12.65
N LYS A 74 9.17 0.67 -12.41
CA LYS A 74 7.81 1.18 -12.13
C LYS A 74 7.09 0.44 -10.98
N ASN A 75 7.84 0.00 -9.98
CA ASN A 75 7.37 -0.81 -8.86
C ASN A 75 7.64 -0.19 -7.48
N ARG A 76 8.22 1.01 -7.42
CA ARG A 76 8.57 1.65 -6.14
C ARG A 76 7.50 2.63 -5.68
N VAL A 77 6.94 2.39 -4.49
CA VAL A 77 5.99 3.30 -3.84
C VAL A 77 6.69 4.60 -3.44
N LYS A 78 6.10 5.72 -3.85
CA LYS A 78 6.56 7.08 -3.52
C LYS A 78 5.34 7.94 -3.21
N ALA A 79 5.45 8.86 -2.26
CA ALA A 79 4.42 9.87 -2.10
C ALA A 79 4.20 10.68 -3.40
N VAL A 80 2.92 10.85 -3.77
CA VAL A 80 2.50 11.63 -4.93
C VAL A 80 1.46 12.65 -4.52
N LYS A 81 1.27 13.69 -5.34
CA LYS A 81 0.15 14.63 -5.20
C LYS A 81 -0.90 14.33 -6.27
N LEU A 82 -2.13 14.11 -5.85
CA LEU A 82 -3.28 13.91 -6.73
C LEU A 82 -4.34 14.95 -6.39
N ARG A 83 -4.72 15.79 -7.38
CA ARG A 83 -5.67 16.89 -7.18
C ARG A 83 -5.32 17.81 -5.99
N GLY A 84 -4.02 18.04 -5.76
CA GLY A 84 -3.52 18.86 -4.65
C GLY A 84 -3.38 18.13 -3.31
N CYS A 85 -3.97 16.95 -3.16
CA CYS A 85 -3.89 16.13 -1.95
C CYS A 85 -2.66 15.21 -1.97
N LEU A 86 -1.99 15.07 -0.82
CA LEU A 86 -0.87 14.16 -0.64
C LEU A 86 -1.36 12.71 -0.50
N SER A 87 -0.82 11.81 -1.31
CA SER A 87 -1.04 10.37 -1.23
C SER A 87 0.25 9.66 -0.85
N GLN A 88 0.24 8.98 0.30
CA GLN A 88 1.38 8.24 0.87
C GLN A 88 1.01 6.77 1.07
N GLY A 89 1.78 5.90 0.44
CA GLY A 89 1.54 4.47 0.47
C GLY A 89 0.44 4.02 -0.49
N ILE A 90 0.12 2.73 -0.43
CA ILE A 90 -0.93 2.07 -1.20
C ILE A 90 -1.75 1.21 -0.24
N CYS A 91 -3.06 1.20 -0.44
CA CYS A 91 -4.01 0.37 0.28
C CYS A 91 -4.44 -0.80 -0.61
N VAL A 92 -4.13 -2.03 -0.22
CA VAL A 92 -4.52 -3.23 -0.96
C VAL A 92 -5.82 -3.81 -0.39
N PRO A 93 -6.86 -4.01 -1.23
CA PRO A 93 -8.09 -4.68 -0.82
C PRO A 93 -7.84 -6.08 -0.26
N ILE A 94 -8.65 -6.47 0.72
CA ILE A 94 -8.60 -7.77 1.37
C ILE A 94 -9.99 -8.39 1.43
N ARG A 95 -10.07 -9.68 1.76
CA ARG A 95 -11.34 -10.31 2.14
C ARG A 95 -11.41 -10.41 3.65
N GLN A 96 -12.19 -9.55 4.30
CA GLN A 96 -12.32 -9.60 5.75
C GLN A 96 -13.05 -10.88 6.19
N LEU A 97 -12.49 -11.58 7.19
CA LEU A 97 -13.05 -12.83 7.72
C LEU A 97 -13.66 -12.62 9.11
N LYS A 98 -12.97 -11.88 9.98
CA LYS A 98 -13.40 -11.52 11.33
C LYS A 98 -13.02 -10.06 11.62
N SER A 99 -13.36 -9.57 12.81
CA SER A 99 -13.02 -8.21 13.25
C SER A 99 -11.52 -7.92 13.21
N THR A 100 -10.67 -8.93 13.40
CA THR A 100 -9.20 -8.81 13.49
C THR A 100 -8.44 -9.70 12.49
N THR A 101 -9.13 -10.39 11.57
CA THR A 101 -8.48 -11.28 10.60
C THR A 101 -9.05 -11.12 9.19
N ALA A 102 -8.16 -11.25 8.21
CA ALA A 102 -8.49 -11.14 6.79
C ALA A 102 -7.81 -12.26 5.98
N SER A 103 -8.38 -12.57 4.83
CA SER A 103 -7.75 -13.38 3.79
C SER A 103 -7.10 -12.44 2.77
N VAL A 104 -5.83 -12.69 2.48
CA VAL A 104 -4.99 -11.91 1.55
C VAL A 104 -4.47 -12.83 0.46
N VAL A 105 -4.59 -12.40 -0.80
CA VAL A 105 -3.95 -13.07 -1.94
C VAL A 105 -2.47 -12.74 -1.94
N TYR A 106 -1.60 -13.74 -2.04
CA TYR A 106 -0.15 -13.55 -1.94
C TYR A 106 0.65 -13.95 -3.18
N ASN A 107 -0.01 -14.39 -4.26
CA ASN A 107 0.64 -14.66 -5.55
C ASN A 107 -0.32 -14.51 -6.74
N ASP A 108 0.22 -14.63 -7.94
CA ASP A 108 -0.51 -14.58 -9.22
C ASP A 108 -1.45 -15.79 -9.46
N GLN A 109 -1.24 -16.88 -8.74
CA GLN A 109 -2.10 -18.08 -8.77
C GLN A 109 -3.37 -17.92 -7.92
N GLY A 110 -3.52 -16.82 -7.19
CA GLY A 110 -4.68 -16.58 -6.34
C GLY A 110 -4.64 -17.32 -5.01
N HIS A 111 -3.49 -17.86 -4.59
CA HIS A 111 -3.36 -18.45 -3.27
C HIS A 111 -3.60 -17.40 -2.19
N THR A 112 -4.28 -17.81 -1.11
CA THR A 112 -4.63 -16.93 -0.01
C THR A 112 -4.05 -17.40 1.32
N ALA A 113 -3.72 -16.45 2.18
CA ALA A 113 -3.34 -16.70 3.56
C ALA A 113 -4.25 -15.91 4.50
N VAL A 114 -4.48 -16.45 5.70
CA VAL A 114 -5.19 -15.74 6.76
C VAL A 114 -4.17 -14.96 7.59
N VAL A 115 -4.41 -13.66 7.71
CA VAL A 115 -3.53 -12.72 8.41
C VAL A 115 -4.31 -11.99 9.50
N LYS A 116 -3.62 -11.55 10.54
CA LYS A 116 -4.18 -10.81 11.68
C LYS A 116 -3.89 -9.31 11.57
N GLU A 117 -4.71 -8.51 12.23
CA GLU A 117 -4.45 -7.08 12.42
C GLU A 117 -3.05 -6.87 13.04
N ASP A 118 -2.36 -5.84 12.55
CA ASP A 118 -0.96 -5.48 12.85
C ASP A 118 0.12 -6.48 12.40
N GLU A 119 -0.24 -7.61 11.80
CA GLU A 119 0.72 -8.59 11.28
C GLU A 119 1.52 -8.01 10.11
N ASN A 120 2.86 -8.13 10.17
CA ASN A 120 3.73 -7.74 9.07
C ASN A 120 3.79 -8.87 8.03
N ILE A 121 3.31 -8.58 6.83
CA ILE A 121 3.16 -9.55 5.74
C ILE A 121 4.00 -9.18 4.52
N ALA A 122 5.03 -8.35 4.71
CA ALA A 122 5.94 -7.94 3.63
C ALA A 122 6.57 -9.14 2.92
N GLU A 123 7.09 -10.11 3.68
CA GLU A 123 7.70 -11.34 3.15
C GLU A 123 6.68 -12.20 2.40
N LEU A 124 5.49 -12.39 2.98
CA LEU A 124 4.39 -13.14 2.36
C LEU A 124 4.03 -12.57 0.99
N LEU A 125 4.00 -11.24 0.87
CA LEU A 125 3.67 -10.55 -0.37
C LEU A 125 4.87 -10.36 -1.31
N GLY A 126 6.09 -10.78 -0.93
CA GLY A 126 7.30 -10.53 -1.71
C GLY A 126 7.67 -9.04 -1.82
N ILE A 127 7.24 -8.22 -0.86
CA ILE A 127 7.52 -6.78 -0.84
C ILE A 127 8.82 -6.53 -0.06
N THR A 128 9.74 -5.79 -0.67
CA THR A 128 11.02 -5.40 -0.04
C THR A 128 11.13 -3.88 0.08
N LYS A 129 12.09 -3.40 0.87
CA LYS A 129 12.38 -1.97 0.98
C LYS A 129 13.41 -1.59 -0.08
N TYR A 130 13.11 -0.54 -0.85
CA TYR A 130 14.08 0.11 -1.71
C TYR A 130 15.18 0.79 -0.88
N GLU A 131 16.41 0.46 -1.18
CA GLU A 131 17.60 1.14 -0.67
C GLU A 131 18.30 1.88 -1.83
N PRO A 132 18.56 3.19 -1.70
CA PRO A 132 19.30 3.91 -2.72
C PRO A 132 20.74 3.38 -2.77
N THR A 133 21.22 3.04 -3.96
CA THR A 133 22.63 2.75 -4.17
C THR A 133 23.45 3.99 -3.83
N ILE A 134 24.29 3.92 -2.80
CA ILE A 134 25.21 5.01 -2.46
C ILE A 134 26.31 5.02 -3.52
N PRO A 135 26.50 6.11 -4.30
CA PRO A 135 27.61 6.19 -5.24
C PRO A 135 28.94 6.14 -4.49
N GLN A 136 29.90 5.37 -5.00
CA GLN A 136 31.22 5.11 -4.40
C GLN A 136 32.07 6.38 -4.11
N HIS A 137 31.67 7.56 -4.63
CA HIS A 137 32.42 8.81 -4.50
C HIS A 137 32.16 9.62 -3.21
N PHE A 138 31.40 9.09 -2.25
CA PHE A 138 31.10 9.78 -0.98
C PHE A 138 31.82 9.17 0.25
N ALA A 139 32.84 8.34 0.05
CA ALA A 139 33.64 7.72 1.13
C ALA A 139 35.01 8.38 1.35
N GLY A 140 35.14 9.68 1.09
CA GLY A 140 36.37 10.47 1.28
C GLY A 140 36.23 11.51 2.38
#